data_AF-A0A835PZK2-F1
#
_entry.id   AF-A0A835PZK2-F1
#
_cell.length_a   1.000
_cell.length_b   1.000
_cell.length_c   1.000
_cell.angle_alpha   90.00
_cell.angle_beta   90.00
_cell.angle_gamma   90.00
#
_symmetry.space_group_name_H-M   'P 1'
#
loop_
_entity.id
_entity.type
_entity.pdbx_description
1 polymer ?
#
loop_
_entity_poly.entity_id
_entity_poly.type
_entity_poly.pdbx_seq_one_letter_code
_entity_poly.pdbx_strand_id
1 'polypeptide(L)'
;MTLHRFGNTSSSSIWYELAYIEAKGRMRRGNRVWQIAFGSGFKCNSAVWQALRCVKQSPGGPWEDCIDDYPVEIVDGIPTLKTQD
;
A
#
# COMPACT_ATOMS: atom_id res chain seq x y z
N MET A 1 -2.15 4.71 3.09
CA MET A 1 -1.48 4.36 4.37
C MET A 1 0.01 4.22 4.25
N THR A 2 0.53 3.78 3.09
CA THR A 2 1.97 3.64 2.84
C THR A 2 2.75 4.92 3.09
N LEU A 3 2.31 6.05 2.53
CA LEU A 3 2.95 7.35 2.77
C LEU A 3 2.99 7.73 4.27
N HIS A 4 1.93 7.43 5.02
CA HIS A 4 1.87 7.68 6.46
C HIS A 4 2.92 6.83 7.22
N ARG A 5 3.11 5.55 6.84
CA ARG A 5 4.06 4.66 7.54
C ARG A 5 5.51 4.89 7.13
N PHE A 6 5.78 4.97 5.82
CA PHE A 6 7.14 4.93 5.27
C PHE A 6 7.63 6.27 4.73
N GLY A 7 6.76 7.28 4.68
CA GLY A 7 7.07 8.52 3.99
C GLY A 7 7.20 8.32 2.48
N ASN A 8 7.83 9.30 1.82
CA ASN A 8 8.13 9.20 0.40
C ASN A 8 9.44 8.44 0.21
N THR A 9 9.37 7.17 -0.18
CA THR A 9 10.54 6.33 -0.49
C THR A 9 10.92 6.41 -1.97
N SER A 10 10.66 7.55 -2.61
CA SER A 10 10.93 7.84 -4.01
C SER A 10 10.27 6.80 -4.92
N SER A 11 10.98 6.32 -5.95
CA SER A 11 10.49 5.37 -6.94
C SER A 11 9.97 4.05 -6.37
N SER A 12 10.38 3.67 -5.16
CA SER A 12 9.92 2.45 -4.51
C SER A 12 8.51 2.56 -3.90
N SER A 13 7.98 3.77 -3.72
CA SER A 13 6.70 4.02 -3.03
C SER A 13 5.54 3.21 -3.61
N ILE A 14 5.45 3.10 -4.95
CA ILE A 14 4.38 2.35 -5.62
C ILE A 14 4.38 0.85 -5.33
N TRP A 15 5.54 0.29 -4.98
CA TRP A 15 5.67 -1.12 -4.62
C TRP A 15 5.25 -1.36 -3.17
N TYR A 16 5.54 -0.43 -2.27
CA TYR A 16 5.02 -0.49 -0.91
C TYR A 16 3.49 -0.30 -0.87
N GLU A 17 2.92 0.52 -1.78
CA GLU A 17 1.47 0.64 -1.96
C GLU A 17 0.85 -0.67 -2.47
N LEU A 18 1.49 -1.34 -3.45
CA LEU A 18 1.05 -2.66 -3.90
C LEU A 18 1.13 -3.69 -2.77
N ALA A 19 2.24 -3.70 -2.02
CA ALA A 19 2.42 -4.58 -0.87
C ALA A 19 1.36 -4.33 0.23
N TYR A 20 0.88 -3.09 0.41
CA TYR A 20 -0.22 -2.79 1.33
C TYR A 20 -1.53 -3.46 0.88
N ILE A 21 -1.84 -3.42 -0.42
CA ILE A 21 -3.03 -4.07 -0.99
C ILE A 21 -2.95 -5.60 -0.81
N GLU A 22 -1.78 -6.18 -1.07
CA GLU A 22 -1.52 -7.61 -0.85
C GLU A 22 -1.61 -7.98 0.63
N ALA A 23 -1.01 -7.18 1.52
CA ALA A 23 -1.07 -7.35 2.97
C ALA A 23 -2.50 -7.22 3.51
N LYS A 24 -3.38 -6.42 2.89
CA LYS A 24 -4.81 -6.41 3.23
C LYS A 24 -5.61 -7.60 2.67
N GLY A 25 -4.96 -8.53 1.99
CA GLY A 25 -5.64 -9.67 1.34
C GLY A 25 -6.59 -9.25 0.23
N ARG A 26 -6.39 -8.06 -0.35
CA ARG A 26 -7.30 -7.45 -1.34
C ARG A 26 -6.96 -7.79 -2.79
N MET A 27 -5.93 -8.60 -3.01
CA MET A 27 -5.47 -8.98 -4.35
C MET A 27 -5.87 -10.42 -4.69
N ARG A 28 -6.90 -10.59 -5.53
CA ARG A 28 -7.43 -11.89 -5.98
C ARG A 28 -7.15 -12.15 -7.45
N ARG A 29 -7.17 -13.43 -7.87
CA ARG A 29 -7.02 -13.82 -9.28
C ARG A 29 -8.00 -13.05 -10.16
N GLY A 30 -7.49 -12.51 -11.26
CA GLY A 30 -8.25 -11.72 -12.23
C GLY A 30 -8.35 -10.23 -11.89
N ASN A 31 -8.01 -9.79 -10.66
CA ASN A 31 -7.96 -8.37 -10.34
C ASN A 31 -6.93 -7.64 -11.20
N ARG A 32 -7.24 -6.39 -11.53
CA ARG A 32 -6.35 -5.51 -12.27
C ARG A 32 -5.92 -4.36 -11.37
N VAL A 33 -4.63 -4.04 -11.39
CA VAL A 33 -4.06 -2.90 -10.68
C VAL A 33 -3.43 -1.96 -11.69
N TRP A 34 -3.84 -0.71 -11.66
CA TRP A 34 -3.19 0.35 -12.41
C TRP A 34 -2.25 1.10 -11.48
N GLN A 35 -0.94 0.97 -11.73
CA GLN A 35 0.07 1.77 -11.05
C GLN A 35 0.34 3.03 -11.87
N ILE A 36 0.27 4.17 -11.20
CA ILE A 36 0.62 5.47 -11.74
C ILE A 36 1.65 6.09 -10.79
N ALA A 37 2.78 6.52 -11.32
CA ALA A 37 3.86 7.11 -10.53
C ALA A 37 4.36 8.40 -11.17
N PHE A 38 4.68 9.38 -10.33
CA PHE A 38 5.34 10.63 -10.71
C PHE A 38 6.64 10.77 -9.93
N GLY A 39 7.67 11.27 -10.60
CA GLY A 39 8.96 11.56 -10.00
C GLY A 39 9.42 12.98 -10.34
N SER A 40 10.55 13.40 -9.75
CA SER A 40 11.11 14.74 -9.99
C SER A 40 11.39 15.00 -11.48
N GLY A 41 11.10 16.23 -11.91
CA GLY A 41 11.13 16.64 -13.32
C GLY A 41 9.83 16.28 -14.06
N PHE A 42 9.96 15.61 -15.20
CA PHE A 42 8.83 15.17 -16.05
C PHE A 42 8.69 13.64 -16.11
N LYS A 43 9.15 12.94 -15.07
CA LYS A 43 9.12 11.47 -15.04
C LYS A 43 7.74 10.99 -14.65
N CYS A 44 7.12 10.22 -15.54
CA CYS A 44 5.87 9.53 -15.28
C CYS A 44 6.00 8.05 -15.67
N ASN A 45 5.28 7.19 -14.96
CA ASN A 45 5.13 5.78 -15.31
C ASN A 45 3.65 5.39 -15.14
N SER A 46 3.17 4.55 -16.05
CA SER A 46 1.83 3.98 -16.03
C SER A 46 1.91 2.51 -16.46
N ALA A 47 1.51 1.61 -15.57
CA ALA A 47 1.51 0.18 -15.83
C ALA A 47 0.22 -0.46 -15.32
N VAL A 48 -0.38 -1.36 -16.13
CA VAL A 48 -1.55 -2.15 -15.73
C VAL A 48 -1.10 -3.59 -15.54
N TRP A 49 -1.37 -4.11 -14.35
CA TRP A 49 -1.07 -5.49 -13.95
C TRP A 49 -2.36 -6.28 -13.82
N GLN A 50 -2.31 -7.57 -14.11
CA GLN A 50 -3.39 -8.51 -13.80
C GLN A 50 -2.88 -9.60 -12.86
N ALA A 51 -3.57 -9.81 -11.74
CA ALA A 51 -3.25 -10.86 -10.80
C ALA A 51 -3.58 -12.23 -11.42
N LEU A 52 -2.54 -13.00 -11.75
CA LEU A 52 -2.69 -14.33 -12.36
C LEU A 52 -3.16 -15.40 -11.35
N ARG A 53 -3.03 -15.10 -10.05
CA ARG A 53 -3.39 -15.95 -8.92
C ARG A 53 -3.95 -15.10 -7.77
N CYS A 54 -4.59 -15.74 -6.79
CA CYS A 54 -4.89 -15.08 -5.52
C CYS A 54 -3.59 -14.88 -4.75
N VAL A 55 -3.28 -13.63 -4.40
CA VAL A 55 -2.06 -13.28 -3.68
C VAL A 55 -2.35 -13.34 -2.19
N LYS A 56 -1.58 -14.17 -1.48
CA LYS A 56 -1.62 -14.24 -0.01
C LYS A 56 -0.68 -13.20 0.56
N GLN A 57 -0.94 -12.79 1.81
CA GLN A 57 -0.01 -11.96 2.58
C GLN A 57 1.37 -12.65 2.60
N SER A 58 2.43 -11.89 2.30
CA SER A 58 3.79 -12.42 2.33
C SER A 58 4.31 -12.42 3.77
N PRO A 59 4.84 -13.56 4.28
CA PRO A 59 5.58 -13.55 5.53
C PRO A 59 6.86 -12.71 5.37
N GLY A 60 7.29 -12.03 6.44
CA GLY A 60 8.43 -11.10 6.41
C GLY A 60 8.20 -9.83 5.60
N GLY A 61 6.96 -9.52 5.23
CA GLY A 61 6.62 -8.32 4.45
C GLY A 61 6.73 -7.03 5.28
N PRO A 62 6.86 -5.86 4.64
CA PRO A 62 7.03 -4.57 5.34
C PRO A 62 5.81 -4.16 6.20
N TRP A 63 4.70 -4.87 6.04
CA TRP A 63 3.43 -4.64 6.72
C TRP A 63 3.09 -5.73 7.74
N GLU A 64 3.89 -6.80 7.86
CA GLU A 64 3.54 -8.00 8.64
C GLU A 64 3.20 -7.70 10.11
N ASP A 65 3.96 -6.79 10.72
CA ASP A 65 3.88 -6.42 12.13
C ASP A 65 2.75 -5.46 12.48
N CYS A 66 2.15 -4.79 11.48
CA CYS A 66 1.30 -3.62 11.73
C CYS A 66 0.07 -3.53 10.83
N ILE A 67 -0.12 -4.46 9.89
CA ILE A 67 -1.12 -4.29 8.84
C ILE A 67 -2.51 -4.02 9.43
N ASP A 68 -2.84 -4.66 10.55
CA ASP A 68 -4.13 -4.57 11.21
C ASP A 68 -4.39 -3.23 11.90
N ASP A 69 -3.34 -2.46 12.20
CA ASP A 69 -3.46 -1.09 12.74
C ASP A 69 -4.00 -0.12 11.68
N TYR A 70 -3.93 -0.50 10.39
CA TYR A 70 -4.31 0.34 9.27
C TYR A 70 -5.74 0.05 8.73
N PRO A 71 -6.46 1.05 8.18
CA PRO A 71 -6.11 2.46 8.17
C PRO A 71 -6.19 3.06 9.58
N VAL A 72 -5.34 4.05 9.81
CA VAL A 72 -5.37 4.91 10.99
C VAL A 72 -6.47 5.93 10.76
N GLU A 73 -7.27 6.20 11.78
CA GLU A 73 -8.26 7.27 11.72
C GLU A 73 -7.55 8.62 11.77
N ILE A 74 -8.01 9.56 10.96
CA ILE A 74 -7.42 10.91 10.87
C ILE A 74 -8.55 11.91 11.11
N VAL A 75 -8.43 12.68 12.18
CA VAL A 75 -9.34 13.77 12.54
C VAL A 75 -8.56 15.08 12.43
N ASP A 76 -9.05 16.03 11.64
CA ASP A 76 -8.40 17.33 11.38
C ASP A 76 -6.92 17.26 10.95
N GLY A 77 -6.53 16.17 10.26
CA GLY A 77 -5.16 15.94 9.80
C GLY A 77 -4.23 15.32 10.85
N ILE A 78 -4.74 15.00 12.04
CA ILE A 78 -4.00 14.37 13.14
C ILE A 78 -4.40 12.89 13.24
N PRO A 79 -3.44 11.95 13.29
CA PRO A 79 -3.74 10.54 13.54
C PRO A 79 -4.32 10.34 14.94
N THR A 80 -5.47 9.68 15.04
CA THR A 80 -6.05 9.25 16.33
C THR A 80 -5.63 7.81 16.63
N LEU A 81 -5.20 7.57 17.88
CA LEU A 81 -4.97 6.21 18.36
C LEU A 81 -6.33 5.52 18.46
N LYS A 82 -6.46 4.32 17.90
CA LYS A 82 -7.63 3.48 18.16
C LYS A 82 -7.58 3.10 19.64
N THR A 83 -8.49 3.67 20.44
CA THR A 83 -8.77 3.17 21.77
C THR A 83 -9.32 1.75 21.60
N GLN A 84 -8.63 0.76 22.16
CA GLN A 84 -9.16 -0.60 22.25
C GLN A 84 -10.28 -0.58 23.31
N ASP A 85 -11.53 -0.79 22.89
CA ASP A 85 -12.62 -1.22 23.77
C ASP A 85 -12.61 -2.75 23.94
#